data_AF-A0A136A220-F1
#
_entry.id   AF-A0A136A220-F1
#
_cell.length_a   1.000
_cell.length_b   1.000
_cell.length_c   1.000
_cell.angle_alpha   90.00
_cell.angle_beta   90.00
_cell.angle_gamma   90.00
#
_symmetry.space_group_name_H-M   'P 1'
#
loop_
_entity.id
_entity.type
_entity.pdbx_description
1 polymer ?
#
loop_
_entity_poly.entity_id
_entity_poly.type
_entity_poly.pdbx_seq_one_letter_code
_entity_poly.pdbx_strand_id
1 'polypeptide(L)'
;MFSVRCFYFVLFILTIFTGLSACQSGQTVNFHSQDVLYDQGFPNFENVKLEKEQDIFYLDTNAKQFVKNAIGNIVDPVEQLTALVETIFGHSKFNLLYDGNANTTANETFKNRAANCLSMSIMTFAMAEEAGFGVKFQQVDIPEYWTRRDGFSLLNGHINLRMLPKADPHVYQFQVQGFQVDFDPQTSRQHFPTRVVTKNTVLAMYYNNKGAEALIQHRYTDAYAHFRHAIKADESFESSLVNMGLLYRLNGYYAQAQLAYEYALKLAPDSLTAMENLAYLYSVTDRTEMAETLLRKVERKRVDNPYYFVNLGDTELELGHYDLALQHFKKALSLAKKKHDIYFALARAYYKLGELRLTEHYLQLAKDYAKNSRDEERYQSKLNFLTSL
;
A
#
# COMPACT_ATOMS: atom_id res chain seq x y z
N MET A 1 -80.98 -0.59 19.04
CA MET A 1 -80.18 -0.49 20.28
C MET A 1 -78.95 -1.36 20.10
N PHE A 2 -77.87 -0.78 19.55
CA PHE A 2 -76.47 -1.26 19.45
C PHE A 2 -75.82 -0.46 18.32
N SER A 3 -75.17 0.66 18.64
CA SER A 3 -74.06 1.26 17.89
C SER A 3 -73.73 2.64 18.48
N VAL A 4 -73.00 2.66 19.60
CA VAL A 4 -72.22 3.83 20.03
C VAL A 4 -71.04 3.32 20.84
N ARG A 5 -69.95 2.92 20.16
CA ARG A 5 -68.60 2.76 20.74
C ARG A 5 -67.56 2.54 19.64
N CYS A 6 -67.40 3.55 18.79
CA CYS A 6 -66.27 3.63 17.85
C CYS A 6 -66.05 5.09 17.43
N PHE A 7 -65.77 5.99 18.38
CA PHE A 7 -65.48 7.39 18.02
C PHE A 7 -64.46 8.12 18.91
N TYR A 8 -63.75 7.43 19.82
CA TYR A 8 -62.76 8.08 20.70
C TYR A 8 -61.44 7.30 20.82
N PHE A 9 -60.98 6.65 19.75
CA PHE A 9 -59.63 6.05 19.72
C PHE A 9 -58.77 6.44 18.52
N VAL A 10 -59.30 7.27 17.60
CA VAL A 10 -58.58 7.68 16.39
C VAL A 10 -57.99 9.11 16.51
N LEU A 11 -58.36 9.88 17.54
CA LEU A 11 -57.94 11.28 17.68
C LEU A 11 -56.76 11.53 18.65
N PHE A 12 -56.08 10.49 19.14
CA PHE A 12 -54.91 10.66 20.03
C PHE A 12 -53.58 10.16 19.44
N ILE A 13 -53.57 9.68 18.19
CA ILE A 13 -52.35 9.20 17.51
C ILE A 13 -51.92 10.16 16.37
N LEU A 14 -52.57 11.32 16.22
CA LEU A 14 -52.29 12.28 15.14
C LEU A 14 -51.61 13.58 15.59
N THR A 15 -51.16 13.68 16.85
CA THR A 15 -50.49 14.88 17.39
C THR A 15 -49.15 14.59 18.08
N ILE A 16 -48.49 13.48 17.73
CA ILE A 16 -47.10 13.21 18.12
C ILE A 16 -46.32 12.68 16.89
N PHE A 17 -46.28 13.44 15.80
CA PHE A 17 -45.32 13.20 14.71
C PHE A 17 -44.96 14.48 13.93
N THR A 18 -45.11 15.65 14.55
CA THR A 18 -44.71 16.95 13.98
C THR A 18 -43.76 17.66 14.93
N GLY A 19 -42.58 17.08 15.13
CA GLY A 19 -41.49 17.70 15.86
C GLY A 19 -40.28 16.80 15.79
N LEU A 20 -39.14 17.37 15.35
CA LEU A 20 -37.85 16.72 15.10
C LEU A 20 -37.64 16.20 13.67
N SER A 21 -37.87 17.09 12.69
CA SER A 21 -37.05 17.12 11.47
C SER A 21 -36.28 18.43 11.43
N ALA A 22 -35.48 18.67 12.47
CA ALA A 22 -34.36 19.59 12.34
C ALA A 22 -33.27 18.83 11.57
N CYS A 23 -33.39 18.81 10.24
CA CYS A 23 -32.23 18.54 9.40
C CYS A 23 -31.24 19.66 9.69
N GLN A 24 -30.29 19.41 10.59
CA GLN A 24 -29.07 20.17 10.64
C GLN A 24 -28.40 19.89 9.30
N SER A 25 -28.62 20.77 8.33
CA SER A 25 -27.82 20.85 7.12
C SER A 25 -26.41 21.20 7.61
N GLY A 26 -25.68 20.19 8.08
CA GLY A 26 -24.24 20.30 8.22
C GLY A 26 -23.77 20.77 6.87
N GLN A 27 -23.21 21.97 6.82
CA GLN A 27 -22.53 22.45 5.62
C GLN A 27 -21.62 21.31 5.20
N THR A 28 -21.92 20.66 4.08
CA THR A 28 -20.94 19.83 3.41
C THR A 28 -19.91 20.83 2.94
N VAL A 29 -18.93 21.13 3.80
CA VAL A 29 -17.74 21.85 3.39
C VAL A 29 -17.15 20.97 2.31
N ASN A 30 -17.30 21.43 1.06
CA ASN A 30 -16.59 20.89 -0.09
C ASN A 30 -15.12 21.24 0.16
N PHE A 31 -14.48 20.43 1.00
CA PHE A 31 -13.05 20.44 1.21
C PHE A 31 -12.43 20.00 -0.11
N HIS A 32 -11.76 20.91 -0.79
CA HIS A 32 -10.99 20.62 -1.97
C HIS A 32 -9.54 20.40 -1.53
N SER A 33 -8.84 19.48 -2.18
CA SER A 33 -7.42 19.22 -1.84
C SER A 33 -6.53 20.47 -1.99
N GLN A 34 -6.96 21.45 -2.80
CA GLN A 34 -6.28 22.74 -2.93
C GLN A 34 -6.30 23.57 -1.64
N ASP A 35 -7.29 23.36 -0.76
CA ASP A 35 -7.36 24.05 0.54
C ASP A 35 -6.23 23.61 1.49
N VAL A 36 -5.58 22.49 1.18
CA VAL A 36 -4.43 21.96 1.93
C VAL A 36 -3.12 22.60 1.44
N LEU A 37 -3.09 23.27 0.29
CA LEU A 37 -1.88 23.89 -0.26
C LEU A 37 -1.59 25.23 0.43
N TYR A 38 -0.32 25.45 0.76
CA TYR A 38 0.17 26.64 1.47
C TYR A 38 1.36 27.25 0.73
N ASP A 39 1.11 27.71 -0.51
CA ASP A 39 2.14 28.20 -1.44
C ASP A 39 2.97 29.35 -0.81
N GLN A 40 2.35 30.21 0.00
CA GLN A 40 3.06 31.32 0.69
C GLN A 40 4.05 30.86 1.77
N GLY A 41 3.97 29.63 2.27
CA GLY A 41 4.92 29.08 3.23
C GLY A 41 6.21 28.56 2.59
N PHE A 42 6.22 28.37 1.27
CA PHE A 42 7.33 27.74 0.55
C PHE A 42 7.73 28.59 -0.65
N PRO A 43 8.30 29.79 -0.45
CA PRO A 43 8.70 30.65 -1.55
C PRO A 43 9.67 29.92 -2.49
N ASN A 44 9.61 30.23 -3.79
CA ASN A 44 10.40 29.61 -4.85
C ASN A 44 10.10 28.14 -5.15
N PHE A 45 9.02 27.55 -4.62
CA PHE A 45 8.63 26.19 -4.98
C PHE A 45 8.42 25.99 -6.49
N GLU A 46 8.03 27.04 -7.21
CA GLU A 46 7.86 27.03 -8.67
C GLU A 46 9.18 26.87 -9.45
N ASN A 47 10.31 27.19 -8.82
CA ASN A 47 11.64 27.04 -9.43
C ASN A 47 12.17 25.61 -9.32
N VAL A 48 11.52 24.76 -8.52
CA VAL A 48 11.90 23.36 -8.37
C VAL A 48 11.64 22.66 -9.70
N LYS A 49 12.68 22.07 -10.27
CA LYS A 49 12.56 21.34 -11.53
C LYS A 49 11.90 20.00 -11.27
N LEU A 50 10.69 19.84 -11.80
CA LEU A 50 9.92 18.60 -11.72
C LEU A 50 9.94 17.89 -13.06
N GLU A 51 10.08 16.56 -13.04
CA GLU A 51 9.89 15.71 -14.21
C GLU A 51 8.44 15.85 -14.70
N LYS A 52 8.21 15.95 -16.01
CA LYS A 52 6.85 15.97 -16.56
C LYS A 52 6.34 14.54 -16.72
N GLU A 53 5.02 14.35 -16.76
CA GLU A 53 4.41 13.03 -17.02
C GLU A 53 5.00 12.35 -18.25
N GLN A 54 5.11 13.08 -19.36
CA GLN A 54 5.72 12.59 -20.61
C GLN A 54 7.14 12.07 -20.41
N ASP A 55 7.92 12.68 -19.52
CA ASP A 55 9.33 12.33 -19.28
C ASP A 55 9.41 11.11 -18.33
N ILE A 56 8.49 11.01 -17.36
CA ILE A 56 8.41 9.90 -16.40
C ILE A 56 8.18 8.56 -17.12
N PHE A 57 7.30 8.54 -18.12
CA PHE A 57 6.97 7.32 -18.89
C PHE A 57 7.74 7.20 -20.22
N TYR A 58 8.63 8.14 -20.53
CA TYR A 58 9.37 8.13 -21.80
C TYR A 58 10.32 6.94 -21.92
N LEU A 59 10.40 6.37 -23.13
CA LEU A 59 11.42 5.40 -23.53
C LEU A 59 12.22 5.96 -24.71
N ASP A 60 13.55 5.96 -24.59
CA ASP A 60 14.43 6.32 -25.71
C ASP A 60 14.55 5.20 -26.75
N THR A 61 15.24 5.50 -27.85
CA THR A 61 15.41 4.56 -28.97
C THR A 61 16.03 3.23 -28.55
N ASN A 62 16.95 3.21 -27.59
CA ASN A 62 17.59 1.98 -27.13
C ASN A 62 16.60 1.14 -26.33
N ALA A 63 15.82 1.75 -25.44
CA ALA A 63 14.79 1.06 -24.68
C ALA A 63 13.69 0.50 -25.60
N LYS A 64 13.25 1.27 -26.60
CA LYS A 64 12.28 0.79 -27.61
C LYS A 64 12.83 -0.37 -28.44
N GLN A 65 14.11 -0.28 -28.85
CA GLN A 65 14.75 -1.37 -29.58
C GLN A 65 14.90 -2.63 -28.73
N PHE A 66 15.18 -2.48 -27.43
CA PHE A 66 15.20 -3.59 -26.49
C PHE A 66 13.85 -4.32 -26.45
N VAL A 67 12.74 -3.58 -26.36
CA VAL A 67 11.39 -4.16 -26.42
C VAL A 67 11.15 -4.90 -27.74
N LYS A 68 11.48 -4.26 -28.88
CA LYS A 68 11.33 -4.88 -30.22
C LYS A 68 12.13 -6.18 -30.35
N ASN A 69 13.37 -6.20 -29.86
CA ASN A 69 14.23 -7.37 -29.90
C ASN A 69 13.71 -8.51 -29.01
N ALA A 70 13.08 -8.16 -27.87
CA ALA A 70 12.54 -9.15 -26.95
C ALA A 70 11.37 -9.95 -27.55
N ILE A 71 10.53 -9.32 -28.38
CA ILE A 71 9.30 -9.93 -28.89
C ILE A 71 9.28 -10.19 -30.41
N GLY A 72 10.21 -9.60 -31.18
CA GLY A 72 10.07 -9.45 -32.62
C GLY A 72 10.07 -10.74 -33.45
N ASN A 73 10.64 -11.83 -32.92
CA ASN A 73 10.67 -13.14 -33.59
C ASN A 73 9.55 -14.10 -33.12
N ILE A 74 8.65 -13.62 -32.25
CA ILE A 74 7.61 -14.44 -31.63
C ILE A 74 6.27 -14.02 -32.21
N VAL A 75 5.49 -14.98 -32.69
CA VAL A 75 4.18 -14.71 -33.31
C VAL A 75 3.06 -14.72 -32.28
N ASP A 76 3.08 -15.68 -31.35
CA ASP A 76 2.03 -15.83 -30.35
C ASP A 76 2.02 -14.68 -29.32
N PRO A 77 0.89 -13.97 -29.13
CA PRO A 77 0.83 -12.83 -28.21
C PRO A 77 1.10 -13.15 -26.73
N VAL A 78 0.82 -14.38 -26.28
CA VAL A 78 1.07 -14.84 -24.91
C VAL A 78 2.56 -15.14 -24.73
N GLU A 79 3.19 -15.79 -25.71
CA GLU A 79 4.63 -16.00 -25.74
C GLU A 79 5.40 -14.67 -25.86
N GLN A 80 4.93 -13.71 -26.66
CA GLN A 80 5.52 -12.37 -26.72
C GLN A 80 5.52 -11.70 -25.34
N LEU A 81 4.39 -11.77 -24.63
CA LEU A 81 4.26 -11.20 -23.29
C LEU A 81 5.21 -11.88 -22.29
N THR A 82 5.25 -13.21 -22.32
CA THR A 82 6.15 -14.01 -21.47
C THR A 82 7.61 -13.67 -21.75
N ALA A 83 8.01 -13.60 -23.03
CA ALA A 83 9.37 -13.27 -23.43
C ALA A 83 9.79 -11.86 -23.03
N LEU A 84 8.88 -10.87 -23.09
CA LEU A 84 9.17 -9.53 -22.61
C LEU A 84 9.44 -9.54 -21.10
N VAL A 85 8.56 -10.15 -20.32
CA VAL A 85 8.70 -10.28 -18.86
C VAL A 85 10.02 -10.99 -18.52
N GLU A 86 10.29 -12.15 -19.11
CA GLU A 86 11.55 -12.89 -18.89
C GLU A 86 12.79 -12.10 -19.32
N THR A 87 12.69 -11.27 -20.35
CA THR A 87 13.83 -10.47 -20.81
C THR A 87 14.13 -9.30 -19.87
N ILE A 88 13.10 -8.68 -19.29
CA ILE A 88 13.25 -7.62 -18.28
C ILE A 88 13.75 -8.21 -16.94
N PHE A 89 13.27 -9.38 -16.54
CA PHE A 89 13.49 -9.93 -15.18
C PHE A 89 14.49 -11.09 -15.10
N GLY A 90 14.91 -11.65 -16.23
CA GLY A 90 15.88 -12.73 -16.26
C GLY A 90 17.22 -12.26 -15.72
N HIS A 91 17.72 -12.95 -14.68
CA HIS A 91 18.99 -12.67 -14.01
C HIS A 91 20.21 -12.63 -14.95
N SER A 92 20.10 -13.16 -16.17
CA SER A 92 21.17 -13.18 -17.17
C SER A 92 21.11 -12.07 -18.23
N LYS A 93 19.96 -11.41 -18.45
CA LYS A 93 19.76 -10.54 -19.62
C LYS A 93 19.77 -9.05 -19.30
N PHE A 94 18.94 -8.60 -18.36
CA PHE A 94 18.82 -7.18 -18.03
C PHE A 94 19.51 -6.81 -16.70
N ASN A 95 19.60 -7.76 -15.76
CA ASN A 95 20.27 -7.64 -14.45
C ASN A 95 19.89 -6.38 -13.69
N LEU A 96 18.59 -6.24 -13.37
CA LEU A 96 18.06 -5.11 -12.64
C LEU A 96 18.22 -5.28 -11.13
N LEU A 97 18.67 -4.23 -10.44
CA LEU A 97 18.93 -4.18 -9.01
C LEU A 97 17.82 -3.40 -8.29
N TYR A 98 17.44 -3.89 -7.12
CA TYR A 98 16.53 -3.15 -6.24
C TYR A 98 17.32 -2.09 -5.44
N ASP A 99 16.89 -0.84 -5.54
CA ASP A 99 17.36 0.28 -4.72
C ASP A 99 16.14 1.10 -4.28
N GLY A 100 15.83 1.06 -2.98
CA GLY A 100 14.66 1.73 -2.41
C GLY A 100 14.64 3.25 -2.60
N ASN A 101 15.80 3.87 -2.77
CA ASN A 101 15.94 5.32 -2.93
C ASN A 101 15.93 5.78 -4.40
N ALA A 102 15.97 4.85 -5.35
CA ALA A 102 16.02 5.17 -6.77
C ALA A 102 14.61 5.49 -7.32
N ASN A 103 14.20 6.75 -7.16
CA ASN A 103 12.96 7.35 -7.71
C ASN A 103 13.17 7.87 -9.14
N THR A 104 13.36 6.96 -10.08
CA THR A 104 13.79 7.24 -11.46
C THR A 104 12.66 7.16 -12.47
N THR A 105 12.79 7.91 -13.56
CA THR A 105 11.91 7.77 -14.74
C THR A 105 12.08 6.40 -15.41
N ALA A 106 11.20 6.05 -16.34
CA ALA A 106 11.31 4.81 -17.12
C ALA A 106 12.68 4.67 -17.81
N ASN A 107 13.14 5.74 -18.47
CA ASN A 107 14.37 5.70 -19.23
C ASN A 107 15.63 5.69 -18.35
N GLU A 108 15.60 6.37 -17.20
CA GLU A 108 16.69 6.31 -16.22
C GLU A 108 16.79 4.92 -15.59
N THR A 109 15.66 4.33 -15.19
CA THR A 109 15.61 2.95 -14.71
C THR A 109 16.21 1.99 -15.73
N PHE A 110 15.88 2.19 -17.02
CA PHE A 110 16.41 1.35 -18.10
C PHE A 110 17.94 1.42 -18.20
N LYS A 111 18.51 2.63 -18.07
CA LYS A 111 19.96 2.87 -18.19
C LYS A 111 20.73 2.43 -16.95
N ASN A 112 20.22 2.80 -15.78
CA ASN A 112 20.90 2.59 -14.51
C ASN A 112 20.80 1.14 -14.04
N ARG A 113 19.75 0.42 -14.46
CA ARG A 113 19.44 -0.94 -14.00
C ARG A 113 19.36 -1.05 -12.48
N ALA A 114 18.98 0.05 -11.83
CA ALA A 114 18.76 0.15 -10.40
C ALA A 114 17.55 1.06 -10.16
N ALA A 115 16.57 0.59 -9.41
CA ALA A 115 15.30 1.28 -9.18
C ALA A 115 14.57 0.73 -7.95
N ASN A 116 13.61 1.49 -7.42
CA ASN A 116 12.62 0.96 -6.49
C ASN A 116 11.43 0.32 -7.24
N CYS A 117 10.51 -0.32 -6.49
CA CYS A 117 9.34 -1.01 -7.07
C CYS A 117 8.52 -0.13 -8.02
N LEU A 118 8.28 1.12 -7.63
CA LEU A 118 7.48 2.05 -8.42
C LEU A 118 8.18 2.39 -9.74
N SER A 119 9.46 2.72 -9.70
CA SER A 119 10.24 3.10 -10.89
C SER A 119 10.38 1.92 -11.86
N MET A 120 10.55 0.69 -11.35
CA MET A 120 10.49 -0.54 -12.16
C MET A 120 9.11 -0.76 -12.78
N SER A 121 8.04 -0.50 -12.02
CA SER A 121 6.66 -0.61 -12.51
C SER A 121 6.39 0.40 -13.62
N ILE A 122 6.85 1.64 -13.47
CA ILE A 122 6.74 2.70 -14.49
C ILE A 122 7.48 2.30 -15.77
N MET A 123 8.72 1.81 -15.66
CA MET A 123 9.50 1.35 -16.81
C MET A 123 8.82 0.16 -17.51
N THR A 124 8.42 -0.86 -16.75
CA THR A 124 7.81 -2.07 -17.30
C THR A 124 6.46 -1.75 -17.96
N PHE A 125 5.69 -0.84 -17.36
CA PHE A 125 4.47 -0.32 -17.95
C PHE A 125 4.72 0.36 -19.30
N ALA A 126 5.71 1.26 -19.37
CA ALA A 126 6.06 1.95 -20.61
C ALA A 126 6.54 0.98 -21.70
N MET A 127 7.30 -0.06 -21.32
CA MET A 127 7.74 -1.12 -22.25
C MET A 127 6.57 -1.97 -22.74
N ALA A 128 5.61 -2.27 -21.86
CA ALA A 128 4.40 -3.01 -22.21
C ALA A 128 3.52 -2.21 -23.20
N GLU A 129 3.35 -0.90 -22.98
CA GLU A 129 2.65 -0.01 -23.91
C GLU A 129 3.37 0.08 -25.26
N GLU A 130 4.70 0.23 -25.28
CA GLU A 130 5.50 0.23 -26.52
C GLU A 130 5.39 -1.11 -27.27
N ALA A 131 5.31 -2.23 -26.54
CA ALA A 131 5.08 -3.54 -27.14
C ALA A 131 3.65 -3.70 -27.68
N GLY A 132 2.71 -2.84 -27.29
CA GLY A 132 1.29 -2.89 -27.67
C GLY A 132 0.44 -3.81 -26.79
N PHE A 133 0.90 -4.18 -25.60
CA PHE A 133 0.14 -5.00 -24.65
C PHE A 133 -0.89 -4.18 -23.88
N GLY A 134 -1.98 -4.84 -23.47
CA GLY A 134 -2.88 -4.25 -22.50
C GLY A 134 -2.20 -4.26 -21.13
N VAL A 135 -1.99 -3.12 -20.50
CA VAL A 135 -1.36 -3.07 -19.17
C VAL A 135 -2.13 -2.14 -18.25
N LYS A 136 -2.27 -2.56 -16.99
CA LYS A 136 -2.90 -1.78 -15.93
C LYS A 136 -2.05 -1.82 -14.68
N PHE A 137 -1.92 -0.68 -14.04
CA PHE A 137 -1.40 -0.60 -12.69
C PHE A 137 -2.40 -1.14 -11.69
N GLN A 138 -1.92 -1.84 -10.66
CA GLN A 138 -2.70 -2.17 -9.49
C GLN A 138 -1.97 -1.75 -8.22
N GLN A 139 -2.64 -0.97 -7.39
CA GLN A 139 -2.17 -0.76 -6.03
C GLN A 139 -2.38 -2.04 -5.24
N VAL A 140 -1.38 -2.41 -4.46
CA VAL A 140 -1.42 -3.51 -3.51
C VAL A 140 -1.73 -2.93 -2.14
N ASP A 141 -2.87 -3.32 -1.57
CA ASP A 141 -3.30 -2.80 -0.28
C ASP A 141 -2.58 -3.58 0.83
N ILE A 142 -1.34 -3.15 1.11
CA ILE A 142 -0.53 -3.68 2.20
C ILE A 142 -1.08 -3.14 3.51
N PRO A 143 -1.49 -4.02 4.43
CA PRO A 143 -1.95 -3.58 5.73
C PRO A 143 -0.82 -2.90 6.53
N GLU A 144 -1.14 -1.78 7.18
CA GLU A 144 -0.18 -0.89 7.84
C GLU A 144 0.78 -1.57 8.83
N TYR A 145 0.36 -2.64 9.50
CA TYR A 145 1.26 -3.33 10.43
C TYR A 145 2.50 -3.89 9.71
N TRP A 146 2.43 -4.23 8.42
CA TRP A 146 3.58 -4.68 7.62
C TRP A 146 4.55 -3.55 7.25
N THR A 147 4.11 -2.30 7.17
CA THR A 147 4.96 -1.19 6.69
C THR A 147 5.91 -0.64 7.77
N ARG A 148 5.75 -1.05 9.04
CA ARG A 148 6.51 -0.51 10.18
C ARG A 148 7.82 -1.21 10.52
N ARG A 149 8.23 -2.25 9.76
CA ARG A 149 9.49 -2.96 10.03
C ARG A 149 10.76 -2.16 9.68
N ASP A 150 10.66 -1.11 8.87
CA ASP A 150 11.84 -0.43 8.30
C ASP A 150 12.17 0.96 8.90
N GLY A 151 11.71 1.26 10.11
CA GLY A 151 12.25 2.36 10.93
C GLY A 151 11.94 3.81 10.48
N PHE A 152 11.39 4.03 9.28
CA PHE A 152 10.86 5.34 8.84
C PHE A 152 9.51 5.16 8.14
N SER A 153 8.46 5.79 8.67
CA SER A 153 7.07 5.65 8.20
C SER A 153 6.72 6.71 7.16
N LEU A 154 7.40 6.69 6.02
CA LEU A 154 6.93 7.43 4.84
C LEU A 154 6.00 6.52 4.04
N LEU A 155 4.79 6.99 3.78
CA LEU A 155 3.79 6.25 3.02
C LEU A 155 4.07 6.41 1.53
N ASN A 156 4.70 5.39 0.93
CA ASN A 156 5.04 5.38 -0.49
C ASN A 156 4.14 4.45 -1.32
N GLY A 157 3.24 3.70 -0.67
CA GLY A 157 2.39 2.69 -1.30
C GLY A 157 3.17 1.53 -1.91
N HIS A 158 2.46 0.49 -2.37
CA HIS A 158 3.03 -0.56 -3.19
C HIS A 158 2.17 -0.79 -4.43
N ILE A 159 2.82 -1.06 -5.55
CA ILE A 159 2.18 -1.16 -6.85
C ILE A 159 2.76 -2.32 -7.64
N ASN A 160 1.90 -2.97 -8.42
CA ASN A 160 2.28 -4.00 -9.36
C ASN A 160 1.56 -3.77 -10.69
N LEU A 161 1.84 -4.62 -11.67
CA LEU A 161 1.24 -4.55 -13.00
C LEU A 161 0.42 -5.79 -13.29
N ARG A 162 -0.74 -5.57 -13.91
CA ARG A 162 -1.48 -6.61 -14.63
C ARG A 162 -1.34 -6.38 -16.12
N MET A 163 -0.68 -7.31 -16.79
CA MET A 163 -0.48 -7.31 -18.23
C MET A 163 -1.38 -8.33 -18.90
N LEU A 164 -1.88 -7.99 -20.08
CA LEU A 164 -2.74 -8.79 -20.93
C LEU A 164 -2.08 -8.88 -22.32
N PRO A 165 -2.12 -10.06 -22.95
CA PRO A 165 -1.62 -10.22 -24.31
C PRO A 165 -2.40 -9.31 -25.28
N LYS A 166 -1.83 -9.09 -26.47
CA LYS A 166 -2.53 -8.36 -27.54
C LYS A 166 -3.85 -9.04 -27.86
N ALA A 167 -4.89 -8.25 -28.07
CA ALA A 167 -6.16 -8.77 -28.56
C ALA A 167 -5.94 -9.32 -29.99
N ASP A 168 -6.13 -10.62 -30.17
CA ASP A 168 -6.21 -11.23 -31.48
C ASP A 168 -7.69 -11.28 -31.91
N PRO A 169 -8.10 -10.52 -32.94
CA PRO A 169 -9.49 -10.47 -33.39
C PRO A 169 -10.01 -11.82 -33.92
N HIS A 170 -9.13 -12.81 -34.13
CA HIS A 170 -9.48 -14.15 -34.60
C HIS A 170 -9.54 -15.20 -33.46
N VAL A 171 -9.19 -14.83 -32.23
CA VAL A 171 -9.18 -15.74 -31.08
C VAL A 171 -10.16 -15.26 -30.00
N TYR A 172 -11.27 -15.98 -29.84
CA TYR A 172 -12.21 -15.77 -28.73
C TYR A 172 -11.64 -16.39 -27.44
N GLN A 173 -11.00 -15.57 -26.61
CA GLN A 173 -10.50 -16.00 -25.30
C GLN A 173 -11.59 -15.81 -24.23
N PHE A 174 -12.17 -16.93 -23.76
CA PHE A 174 -13.18 -16.92 -22.70
C PHE A 174 -12.61 -16.55 -21.32
N GLN A 175 -11.29 -16.72 -21.12
CA GLN A 175 -10.59 -16.34 -19.89
C GLN A 175 -9.17 -15.88 -20.22
N VAL A 176 -8.96 -14.57 -20.36
CA VAL A 176 -7.62 -14.01 -20.54
C VAL A 176 -6.90 -14.05 -19.20
N GLN A 177 -6.04 -15.06 -19.01
CA GLN A 177 -5.11 -15.06 -17.88
C GLN A 177 -4.10 -13.94 -18.10
N GLY A 178 -4.14 -12.93 -17.23
CA GLY A 178 -3.17 -11.84 -17.24
C GLY A 178 -1.94 -12.22 -16.43
N PHE A 179 -0.78 -11.68 -16.82
CA PHE A 179 0.45 -11.82 -16.07
C PHE A 179 0.53 -10.71 -15.03
N GLN A 180 0.77 -11.09 -13.77
CA GLN A 180 1.03 -10.15 -12.68
C GLN A 180 2.54 -9.99 -12.49
N VAL A 181 3.03 -8.76 -12.54
CA VAL A 181 4.44 -8.43 -12.30
C VAL A 181 4.51 -7.63 -11.01
N ASP A 182 5.02 -8.26 -9.94
CA ASP A 182 5.24 -7.64 -8.63
C ASP A 182 6.76 -7.56 -8.35
N PHE A 183 7.20 -6.38 -7.94
CA PHE A 183 8.61 -6.04 -7.76
C PHE A 183 9.05 -6.10 -6.29
N ASP A 184 8.13 -6.33 -5.36
CA ASP A 184 8.44 -6.52 -3.95
C ASP A 184 8.48 -8.03 -3.61
N PRO A 185 9.66 -8.59 -3.28
CA PRO A 185 9.80 -10.00 -2.98
C PRO A 185 9.17 -10.40 -1.64
N GLN A 186 8.87 -9.44 -0.74
CA GLN A 186 8.18 -9.68 0.52
C GLN A 186 6.68 -9.80 0.32
N THR A 187 6.07 -8.89 -0.45
CA THR A 187 4.64 -8.95 -0.77
C THR A 187 4.30 -10.10 -1.70
N SER A 188 5.20 -10.46 -2.62
CA SER A 188 5.02 -11.62 -3.53
C SER A 188 4.84 -12.97 -2.80
N ARG A 189 5.08 -13.00 -1.48
CA ARG A 189 4.86 -14.17 -0.61
C ARG A 189 3.46 -14.19 0.01
N GLN A 190 2.66 -13.14 -0.16
CA GLN A 190 1.34 -12.96 0.44
C GLN A 190 0.36 -12.38 -0.58
N HIS A 191 -0.86 -12.91 -0.63
CA HIS A 191 -1.88 -12.38 -1.53
C HIS A 191 -2.62 -11.24 -0.84
N PHE A 192 -2.14 -10.02 -1.04
CA PHE A 192 -2.86 -8.82 -0.62
C PHE A 192 -3.95 -8.44 -1.64
N PRO A 193 -5.05 -7.83 -1.19
CA PRO A 193 -6.03 -7.23 -2.10
C PRO A 193 -5.35 -6.24 -3.04
N THR A 194 -5.81 -6.22 -4.28
CA THR A 194 -5.33 -5.27 -5.28
C THR A 194 -6.48 -4.50 -5.88
N ARG A 195 -6.23 -3.24 -6.24
CA ARG A 195 -7.18 -2.38 -6.93
C ARG A 195 -6.51 -1.74 -8.13
N VAL A 196 -7.20 -1.72 -9.27
CA VAL A 196 -6.68 -1.03 -10.46
C VAL A 196 -6.59 0.46 -10.17
N VAL A 197 -5.47 1.09 -10.52
CA VAL A 197 -5.24 2.52 -10.35
C VAL A 197 -4.89 3.19 -11.67
N THR A 198 -5.04 4.51 -11.71
CA THR A 198 -4.85 5.33 -12.93
C THR A 198 -3.39 5.78 -13.06
N LYS A 199 -2.98 6.26 -14.25
CA LYS A 199 -1.68 6.92 -14.43
C LYS A 199 -1.53 8.12 -13.49
N ASN A 200 -2.60 8.86 -13.23
CA ASN A 200 -2.62 9.97 -12.29
C ASN A 200 -2.25 9.54 -10.86
N THR A 201 -2.80 8.43 -10.39
CA THR A 201 -2.42 7.85 -9.09
C THR A 201 -0.94 7.45 -9.06
N VAL A 202 -0.41 6.91 -10.15
CA VAL A 202 1.02 6.57 -10.27
C VAL A 202 1.91 7.80 -10.29
N LEU A 203 1.50 8.88 -10.96
CA LEU A 203 2.17 10.17 -10.91
C LEU A 203 2.16 10.73 -9.49
N ALA A 204 1.03 10.62 -8.78
CA ALA A 204 0.93 11.02 -7.39
C ALA A 204 1.91 10.24 -6.50
N MET A 205 1.99 8.92 -6.66
CA MET A 205 3.00 8.08 -5.98
C MET A 205 4.43 8.50 -6.33
N TYR A 206 4.73 8.77 -7.60
CA TYR A 206 6.07 9.16 -8.05
C TYR A 206 6.52 10.47 -7.40
N TYR A 207 5.70 11.53 -7.52
CA TYR A 207 6.02 12.81 -6.90
C TYR A 207 6.01 12.72 -5.37
N ASN A 208 5.14 11.91 -4.77
CA ASN A 208 5.15 11.68 -3.33
C ASN A 208 6.49 11.08 -2.87
N ASN A 209 7.04 10.10 -3.58
CA ASN A 209 8.32 9.51 -3.21
C ASN A 209 9.48 10.51 -3.37
N LYS A 210 9.48 11.31 -4.45
CA LYS A 210 10.47 12.39 -4.65
C LYS A 210 10.38 13.45 -3.55
N GLY A 211 9.15 13.80 -3.13
CA GLY A 211 8.92 14.73 -2.03
C GLY A 211 9.38 14.16 -0.69
N ALA A 212 9.13 12.88 -0.45
CA ALA A 212 9.58 12.16 0.74
C ALA A 212 11.11 12.10 0.82
N GLU A 213 11.78 11.84 -0.31
CA GLU A 213 13.24 11.89 -0.41
C GLU A 213 13.78 13.30 -0.11
N ALA A 214 13.21 14.33 -0.72
CA ALA A 214 13.59 15.73 -0.45
C ALA A 214 13.37 16.11 1.02
N LEU A 215 12.30 15.62 1.64
CA LEU A 215 11.99 15.83 3.05
C LEU A 215 13.06 15.23 3.97
N ILE A 216 13.48 13.98 3.72
CA ILE A 216 14.58 13.33 4.46
C ILE A 216 15.88 14.13 4.31
N GLN A 217 16.12 14.69 3.13
CA GLN A 217 17.29 15.53 2.86
C GLN A 217 17.14 16.97 3.37
N HIS A 218 16.08 17.27 4.14
CA HIS A 218 15.76 18.61 4.67
C HIS A 218 15.58 19.69 3.59
N ARG A 219 15.33 19.31 2.32
CA ARG A 219 15.01 20.21 1.21
C ARG A 219 13.51 20.50 1.20
N TYR A 220 13.05 21.29 2.16
CA TYR A 220 11.62 21.49 2.44
C TYR A 220 10.84 22.14 1.30
N THR A 221 11.43 23.09 0.56
CA THR A 221 10.79 23.70 -0.62
C THR A 221 10.62 22.71 -1.77
N ASP A 222 11.61 21.85 -2.00
CA ASP A 222 11.56 20.79 -3.01
C ASP A 222 10.50 19.73 -2.62
N ALA A 223 10.47 19.35 -1.33
CA ALA A 223 9.46 18.45 -0.78
C ALA A 223 8.05 19.01 -0.99
N TYR A 224 7.85 20.31 -0.72
CA TYR A 224 6.58 20.99 -0.95
C TYR A 224 6.16 20.94 -2.43
N ALA A 225 7.06 21.30 -3.34
CA ALA A 225 6.77 21.32 -4.78
C ALA A 225 6.35 19.93 -5.27
N HIS A 226 7.05 18.89 -4.84
CA HIS A 226 6.74 17.50 -5.16
C HIS A 226 5.40 17.04 -4.55
N PHE A 227 5.16 17.24 -3.25
CA PHE A 227 3.89 16.85 -2.62
C PHE A 227 2.70 17.61 -3.21
N ARG A 228 2.87 18.90 -3.53
CA ARG A 228 1.85 19.70 -4.22
C ARG A 228 1.52 19.12 -5.59
N HIS A 229 2.52 18.70 -6.37
CA HIS A 229 2.29 18.01 -7.64
C HIS A 229 1.64 16.64 -7.45
N ALA A 230 1.98 15.91 -6.39
CA ALA A 230 1.34 14.64 -6.06
C ALA A 230 -0.16 14.82 -5.81
N ILE A 231 -0.53 15.78 -4.95
CA ILE A 231 -1.93 16.09 -4.62
C ILE A 231 -2.70 16.54 -5.87
N LYS A 232 -2.09 17.36 -6.73
CA LYS A 232 -2.73 17.80 -7.99
C LYS A 232 -2.89 16.67 -9.01
N ALA A 233 -2.00 15.67 -9.00
CA ALA A 233 -2.12 14.52 -9.88
C ALA A 233 -3.28 13.62 -9.44
N ASP A 234 -3.40 13.33 -8.14
CA ASP A 234 -4.51 12.55 -7.58
C ASP A 234 -4.90 13.06 -6.18
N GLU A 235 -6.01 13.80 -6.13
CA GLU A 235 -6.54 14.38 -4.89
C GLU A 235 -7.02 13.34 -3.88
N SER A 236 -7.22 12.08 -4.31
CA SER A 236 -7.64 10.96 -3.48
C SER A 236 -6.48 10.15 -2.92
N PHE A 237 -5.24 10.48 -3.30
CA PHE A 237 -4.05 9.79 -2.83
C PHE A 237 -3.64 10.26 -1.44
N GLU A 238 -4.28 9.66 -0.42
CA GLU A 238 -4.15 10.00 1.01
C GLU A 238 -2.70 10.16 1.49
N SER A 239 -1.79 9.32 1.02
CA SER A 239 -0.40 9.32 1.49
C SER A 239 0.33 10.64 1.18
N SER A 240 -0.01 11.31 0.08
CA SER A 240 0.52 12.64 -0.24
C SER A 240 0.07 13.72 0.75
N LEU A 241 -1.14 13.60 1.29
CA LEU A 241 -1.68 14.52 2.29
C LEU A 241 -1.05 14.28 3.67
N VAL A 242 -0.82 13.02 4.03
CA VAL A 242 -0.08 12.66 5.25
C VAL A 242 1.34 13.21 5.20
N ASN A 243 2.04 13.01 4.07
CA ASN A 243 3.41 13.51 3.92
C ASN A 243 3.47 15.05 3.84
N MET A 244 2.49 15.70 3.22
CA MET A 244 2.33 17.16 3.26
C MET A 244 2.11 17.66 4.70
N GLY A 245 1.25 17.00 5.47
CA GLY A 245 1.04 17.32 6.88
C GLY A 245 2.31 17.18 7.72
N LEU A 246 3.11 16.15 7.45
CA LEU A 246 4.42 15.96 8.07
C LEU A 246 5.38 17.12 7.73
N LEU A 247 5.46 17.49 6.46
CA LEU A 247 6.27 18.64 6.02
C LEU A 247 5.85 19.93 6.75
N TYR A 248 4.55 20.23 6.80
CA TYR A 248 4.03 21.40 7.51
C TYR A 248 4.35 21.37 9.00
N ARG A 249 4.17 20.22 9.66
CA ARG A 249 4.50 20.06 11.08
C ARG A 249 5.99 20.30 11.35
N LEU A 250 6.87 19.78 10.50
CA LEU A 250 8.32 19.99 10.62
C LEU A 250 8.74 21.46 10.42
N ASN A 251 7.96 22.22 9.66
CA ASN A 251 8.17 23.66 9.43
C ASN A 251 7.38 24.57 10.38
N GLY A 252 6.70 24.00 11.39
CA GLY A 252 5.92 24.78 12.37
C GLY A 252 4.57 25.29 11.88
N TYR A 253 4.14 24.92 10.67
CA TYR A 253 2.83 25.28 10.09
C TYR A 253 1.73 24.35 10.63
N TYR A 254 1.49 24.40 11.95
CA TYR A 254 0.64 23.43 12.65
C TYR A 254 -0.83 23.45 12.21
N ALA A 255 -1.37 24.61 11.84
CA ALA A 255 -2.75 24.71 11.35
C ALA A 255 -2.91 23.98 10.01
N GLN A 256 -1.96 24.18 9.09
CA GLN A 256 -1.92 23.53 7.78
C GLN A 256 -1.66 22.03 7.93
N ALA A 257 -0.78 21.64 8.86
CA ALA A 257 -0.53 20.23 9.18
C ALA A 257 -1.81 19.52 9.63
N GLN A 258 -2.58 20.15 10.53
CA GLN A 258 -3.85 19.62 10.99
C GLN A 258 -4.85 19.44 9.84
N LEU A 259 -5.03 20.47 9.00
CA LEU A 259 -5.92 20.42 7.84
C LEU A 259 -5.54 19.27 6.90
N ALA A 260 -4.25 19.09 6.62
CA ALA A 260 -3.76 18.01 5.77
C ALA A 260 -4.08 16.62 6.35
N TYR A 261 -3.83 16.42 7.65
CA TYR A 261 -4.12 15.15 8.31
C TYR A 261 -5.63 14.86 8.44
N GLU A 262 -6.44 15.88 8.71
CA GLU A 262 -7.90 15.73 8.78
C GLU A 262 -8.48 15.38 7.40
N TYR A 263 -7.95 15.97 6.33
CA TYR A 263 -8.36 15.63 4.97
C TYR A 263 -7.91 14.22 4.57
N ALA A 264 -6.68 13.82 4.94
CA ALA A 264 -6.22 12.43 4.80
C ALA A 264 -7.17 11.44 5.49
N LEU A 265 -7.59 11.72 6.73
CA LEU A 265 -8.55 10.90 7.47
C LEU A 265 -9.98 10.94 6.92
N LYS A 266 -10.36 11.99 6.19
CA LYS A 266 -11.64 12.02 5.47
C LYS A 266 -11.63 11.04 4.29
N LEU A 267 -10.50 10.92 3.60
CA LEU A 267 -10.33 9.97 2.48
C LEU A 267 -10.14 8.53 2.97
N ALA A 268 -9.34 8.33 4.01
CA ALA A 268 -9.07 7.04 4.63
C ALA A 268 -9.32 7.10 6.15
N PRO A 269 -10.57 6.94 6.61
CA PRO A 269 -10.93 7.02 8.03
C PRO A 269 -10.26 6.00 8.94
N ASP A 270 -9.70 4.94 8.38
CA ASP A 270 -8.99 3.87 9.09
C ASP A 270 -7.46 3.97 8.98
N SER A 271 -6.91 5.05 8.40
CA SER A 271 -5.46 5.28 8.32
C SER A 271 -4.87 5.52 9.71
N LEU A 272 -4.22 4.50 10.30
CA LEU A 272 -3.64 4.66 11.64
C LEU A 272 -2.41 5.58 11.57
N THR A 273 -1.70 5.61 10.43
CA THR A 273 -0.58 6.52 10.22
C THR A 273 -1.02 7.99 10.23
N ALA A 274 -2.14 8.32 9.58
CA ALA A 274 -2.70 9.67 9.65
C ALA A 274 -3.19 10.01 11.07
N MET A 275 -3.86 9.06 11.75
CA MET A 275 -4.28 9.25 13.15
C MET A 275 -3.11 9.51 14.10
N GLU A 276 -2.02 8.77 13.96
CA GLU A 276 -0.84 8.95 14.80
C GLU A 276 -0.14 10.28 14.54
N ASN A 277 0.02 10.66 13.27
CA ASN A 277 0.61 11.94 12.93
C ASN A 277 -0.22 13.13 13.46
N LEU A 278 -1.55 13.03 13.36
CA LEU A 278 -2.46 14.01 13.94
C LEU A 278 -2.43 13.99 15.48
N ALA A 279 -2.35 12.81 16.10
CA ALA A 279 -2.20 12.70 17.55
C ALA A 279 -0.89 13.34 18.03
N TYR A 280 0.22 13.08 17.34
CA TYR A 280 1.51 13.71 17.63
C TYR A 280 1.41 15.23 17.49
N LEU A 281 0.75 15.72 16.43
CA LEU A 281 0.49 17.16 16.26
C LEU A 281 -0.30 17.73 17.45
N TYR A 282 -1.33 17.03 17.91
CA TYR A 282 -2.09 17.43 19.10
C TYR A 282 -1.24 17.44 20.36
N SER A 283 -0.35 16.45 20.57
CA SER A 283 0.57 16.44 21.70
C SER A 283 1.52 17.63 21.70
N VAL A 284 2.13 17.99 20.56
CA VAL A 284 3.07 19.13 20.47
C VAL A 284 2.38 20.49 20.45
N THR A 285 1.04 20.52 20.40
CA THR A 285 0.22 21.75 20.49
C THR A 285 -0.64 21.76 21.76
N ASP A 286 -0.22 21.02 22.80
CA ASP A 286 -0.84 20.95 24.13
C ASP A 286 -2.32 20.51 24.15
N ARG A 287 -2.76 19.79 23.12
CA ARG A 287 -4.12 19.22 22.99
C ARG A 287 -4.14 17.74 23.35
N THR A 288 -3.64 17.42 24.55
CA THR A 288 -3.39 16.05 25.02
C THR A 288 -4.63 15.16 24.95
N GLU A 289 -5.81 15.65 25.33
CA GLU A 289 -7.04 14.83 25.31
C GLU A 289 -7.42 14.36 23.90
N MET A 290 -7.23 15.22 22.89
CA MET A 290 -7.47 14.88 21.48
C MET A 290 -6.44 13.87 20.99
N ALA A 291 -5.17 14.05 21.37
CA ALA A 291 -4.09 13.12 21.05
C ALA A 291 -4.38 11.73 21.60
N GLU A 292 -4.69 11.62 22.90
CA GLU A 292 -5.02 10.35 23.54
C GLU A 292 -6.25 9.68 22.91
N THR A 293 -7.25 10.45 22.50
CA THR A 293 -8.44 9.91 21.87
C THR A 293 -8.11 9.22 20.53
N LEU A 294 -7.23 9.82 19.72
CA LEU A 294 -6.76 9.20 18.49
C LEU A 294 -5.87 7.99 18.77
N LEU A 295 -4.92 8.10 19.71
CA LEU A 295 -4.04 6.98 20.08
C LEU A 295 -4.82 5.78 20.62
N ARG A 296 -5.88 5.99 21.40
CA ARG A 296 -6.78 4.90 21.83
C ARG A 296 -7.46 4.21 20.65
N LYS A 297 -7.83 4.93 19.58
CA LYS A 297 -8.39 4.31 18.37
C LYS A 297 -7.34 3.48 17.63
N VAL A 298 -6.13 4.02 17.49
CA VAL A 298 -4.98 3.32 16.89
C VAL A 298 -4.69 2.03 17.66
N GLU A 299 -4.60 2.11 18.99
CA GLU A 299 -4.29 0.95 19.82
C GLU A 299 -5.38 -0.11 19.75
N ARG A 300 -6.66 0.27 19.81
CA ARG A 300 -7.78 -0.68 19.63
C ARG A 300 -7.66 -1.46 18.31
N LYS A 301 -7.38 -0.76 17.20
CA LYS A 301 -7.22 -1.38 15.88
C LYS A 301 -6.02 -2.35 15.84
N ARG A 302 -4.97 -2.08 16.61
CA ARG A 302 -3.79 -2.95 16.72
C ARG A 302 -4.05 -4.19 17.56
N VAL A 303 -4.61 -4.04 18.76
CA VAL A 303 -4.82 -5.17 19.69
C VAL A 303 -5.87 -6.17 19.20
N ASP A 304 -6.76 -5.74 18.31
CA ASP A 304 -7.74 -6.62 17.67
C ASP A 304 -7.18 -7.31 16.41
N ASN A 305 -5.97 -6.94 15.97
CA ASN A 305 -5.38 -7.44 14.74
C ASN A 305 -4.35 -8.55 15.01
N PRO A 306 -4.59 -9.81 14.60
CA PRO A 306 -3.66 -10.91 14.82
C PRO A 306 -2.29 -10.66 14.20
N TYR A 307 -2.24 -10.01 13.03
CA TYR A 307 -1.00 -9.82 12.31
C TYR A 307 -0.12 -8.70 12.88
N TYR A 308 -0.71 -7.77 13.64
CA TYR A 308 0.07 -6.83 14.45
C TYR A 308 0.97 -7.61 15.42
N PHE A 309 0.42 -8.62 16.09
CA PHE A 309 1.21 -9.49 16.97
C PHE A 309 2.15 -10.42 16.21
N VAL A 310 1.83 -10.86 14.98
CA VAL A 310 2.83 -11.55 14.15
C VAL A 310 4.04 -10.66 13.90
N ASN A 311 3.83 -9.38 13.60
CA ASN A 311 4.95 -8.48 13.31
C ASN A 311 5.79 -8.13 14.54
N LEU A 312 5.14 -7.92 15.70
CA LEU A 312 5.86 -7.83 16.97
C LEU A 312 6.68 -9.10 17.22
N GLY A 313 6.07 -10.28 17.04
CA GLY A 313 6.75 -11.54 17.23
C GLY A 313 7.94 -11.74 16.29
N ASP A 314 7.81 -11.35 15.03
CA ASP A 314 8.91 -11.42 14.07
C ASP A 314 10.06 -10.46 14.41
N THR A 315 9.74 -9.26 14.88
CA THR A 315 10.74 -8.28 15.34
C THR A 315 11.52 -8.85 16.53
N GLU A 316 10.83 -9.37 17.54
CA GLU A 316 11.47 -10.03 18.69
C GLU A 316 12.28 -11.26 18.27
N LEU A 317 11.82 -12.01 17.26
CA LEU A 317 12.56 -13.16 16.72
C LEU A 317 13.86 -12.74 16.04
N GLU A 318 13.86 -11.64 15.29
CA GLU A 318 15.04 -11.05 14.64
C GLU A 318 16.04 -10.51 15.68
N LEU A 319 15.53 -9.93 16.77
CA LEU A 319 16.34 -9.48 17.91
C LEU A 319 16.86 -10.63 18.80
N GLY A 320 16.43 -11.87 18.56
CA GLY A 320 16.85 -13.04 19.34
C GLY A 320 16.04 -13.28 20.62
N HIS A 321 15.02 -12.47 20.90
CA HIS A 321 14.14 -12.60 22.07
C HIS A 321 13.03 -13.62 21.81
N TYR A 322 13.40 -14.90 21.67
CA TYR A 322 12.49 -15.95 21.19
C TYR A 322 11.27 -16.20 22.10
N ASP A 323 11.42 -16.03 23.42
CA ASP A 323 10.30 -16.17 24.36
C ASP A 323 9.25 -15.06 24.18
N LEU A 324 9.69 -13.81 23.95
CA LEU A 324 8.80 -12.70 23.64
C LEU A 324 8.13 -12.90 22.27
N ALA A 325 8.89 -13.38 21.29
CA ALA A 325 8.35 -13.76 19.99
C ALA A 325 7.20 -14.78 20.12
N LEU A 326 7.39 -15.83 20.93
CA LEU A 326 6.35 -16.83 21.21
C LEU A 326 5.11 -16.23 21.89
N GLN A 327 5.28 -15.29 22.83
CA GLN A 327 4.14 -14.63 23.48
C GLN A 327 3.29 -13.87 22.46
N HIS A 328 3.93 -13.10 21.57
CA HIS A 328 3.24 -12.37 20.51
C HIS A 328 2.58 -13.33 19.50
N PHE A 329 3.27 -14.37 19.03
CA PHE A 329 2.66 -15.33 18.11
C PHE A 329 1.49 -16.11 18.73
N LYS A 330 1.54 -16.44 20.03
CA LYS A 330 0.42 -17.05 20.75
C LYS A 330 -0.77 -16.09 20.86
N LYS A 331 -0.52 -14.80 21.09
CA LYS A 331 -1.56 -13.76 21.07
C LYS A 331 -2.19 -13.64 19.67
N ALA A 332 -1.38 -13.63 18.61
CA ALA A 332 -1.86 -13.67 17.23
C ALA A 332 -2.78 -14.89 16.99
N LEU A 333 -2.35 -16.08 17.44
CA LEU A 333 -3.13 -17.31 17.31
C LEU A 333 -4.46 -17.27 18.06
N SER A 334 -4.50 -16.61 19.23
CA SER A 334 -5.75 -16.44 20.00
C SER A 334 -6.76 -15.55 19.28
N LEU A 335 -6.30 -14.57 18.50
CA LEU A 335 -7.13 -13.63 17.74
C LEU A 335 -7.59 -14.23 16.41
N ALA A 336 -6.73 -15.02 15.75
CA ALA A 336 -7.06 -15.72 14.52
C ALA A 336 -6.54 -17.15 14.53
N LYS A 337 -7.47 -18.09 14.74
CA LYS A 337 -7.19 -19.53 14.65
C LYS A 337 -7.09 -19.96 13.18
N LYS A 338 -6.42 -21.09 12.93
CA LYS A 338 -6.40 -21.76 11.61
C LYS A 338 -5.77 -20.91 10.49
N LYS A 339 -4.73 -20.16 10.84
CA LYS A 339 -3.95 -19.33 9.92
C LYS A 339 -2.55 -19.93 9.76
N HIS A 340 -2.23 -20.42 8.57
CA HIS A 340 -0.98 -21.15 8.32
C HIS A 340 0.27 -20.32 8.58
N ASP A 341 0.23 -19.04 8.26
CA ASP A 341 1.31 -18.07 8.49
C ASP A 341 1.58 -17.86 9.99
N ILE A 342 0.54 -17.81 10.83
CA ILE A 342 0.71 -17.76 12.30
C ILE A 342 1.31 -19.06 12.83
N TYR A 343 0.87 -20.22 12.36
CA TYR A 343 1.49 -21.51 12.73
C TYR A 343 2.94 -21.58 12.29
N PHE A 344 3.24 -21.11 11.08
CA PHE A 344 4.61 -21.05 10.58
C PHE A 344 5.49 -20.11 11.42
N ALA A 345 4.96 -18.98 11.88
CA ALA A 345 5.67 -18.06 12.77
C ALA A 345 6.00 -18.73 14.12
N LEU A 346 5.05 -19.46 14.71
CA LEU A 346 5.28 -20.28 15.91
C LEU A 346 6.36 -21.34 15.68
N ALA A 347 6.30 -22.06 14.56
CA ALA A 347 7.31 -23.07 14.24
C ALA A 347 8.71 -22.46 14.13
N ARG A 348 8.85 -21.28 13.50
CA ARG A 348 10.13 -20.56 13.45
C ARG A 348 10.67 -20.21 14.83
N ALA A 349 9.81 -19.77 15.75
CA ALA A 349 10.20 -19.47 17.12
C ALA A 349 10.64 -20.71 17.90
N TYR A 350 9.88 -21.81 17.83
CA TYR A 350 10.26 -23.06 18.47
C TYR A 350 11.55 -23.65 17.90
N TYR A 351 11.78 -23.51 16.59
CA TYR A 351 13.02 -23.94 15.97
C TYR A 351 14.23 -23.19 16.54
N LYS A 352 14.10 -21.87 16.72
CA LYS A 352 15.15 -21.03 17.32
C LYS A 352 15.42 -21.35 18.79
N LEU A 353 14.43 -21.87 19.51
CA LEU A 353 14.55 -22.36 20.88
C LEU A 353 15.08 -23.81 20.97
N GLY A 354 15.26 -24.50 19.84
CA GLY A 354 15.68 -25.91 19.82
C GLY A 354 14.54 -26.90 20.12
N GLU A 355 13.30 -26.44 20.21
CA GLU A 355 12.12 -27.25 20.51
C GLU A 355 11.60 -27.94 19.23
N LEU A 356 12.35 -28.94 18.76
CA LEU A 356 12.10 -29.59 17.46
C LEU A 356 10.72 -30.24 17.35
N ARG A 357 10.23 -30.89 18.43
CA ARG A 357 8.90 -31.50 18.45
C ARG A 357 7.78 -30.49 18.25
N LEU A 358 7.90 -29.31 18.88
CA LEU A 358 6.92 -28.24 18.71
C LEU A 358 7.06 -27.59 17.33
N THR A 359 8.28 -27.48 16.83
CA THR A 359 8.56 -27.00 15.47
C THR A 359 7.84 -27.87 14.43
N GLU A 360 8.01 -29.19 14.50
CA GLU A 360 7.36 -30.15 13.61
C GLU A 360 5.83 -30.05 13.70
N HIS A 361 5.28 -30.04 14.92
CA HIS A 361 3.84 -29.90 15.15
C HIS A 361 3.26 -28.64 14.49
N TYR A 362 3.89 -27.48 14.70
CA TYR A 362 3.40 -26.23 14.14
C TYR A 362 3.66 -26.09 12.63
N LEU A 363 4.71 -26.72 12.09
CA LEU A 363 4.89 -26.82 10.63
C LEU A 363 3.81 -27.70 9.98
N GLN A 364 3.42 -28.80 10.63
CA GLN A 364 2.33 -29.64 10.14
C GLN A 364 1.02 -28.85 10.12
N LEU A 365 0.70 -28.11 11.18
CA LEU A 365 -0.47 -27.22 11.18
C LEU A 365 -0.37 -26.13 10.11
N ALA A 366 0.81 -25.55 9.88
CA ALA A 366 1.00 -24.59 8.81
C ALA A 366 0.69 -25.22 7.43
N LYS A 367 1.16 -26.45 7.20
CA LYS A 367 0.85 -27.21 5.99
C LYS A 367 -0.65 -27.49 5.85
N ASP A 368 -1.29 -28.02 6.88
CA ASP A 368 -2.71 -28.43 6.86
C ASP A 368 -3.66 -27.26 6.59
N TYR A 369 -3.28 -26.05 7.01
CA TYR A 369 -4.07 -24.83 6.81
C TYR A 369 -3.56 -23.94 5.67
N ALA A 370 -2.61 -24.41 4.87
CA ALA A 370 -2.15 -23.70 3.68
C ALA A 370 -3.30 -23.57 2.65
N LYS A 371 -3.36 -22.42 1.98
CA LYS A 371 -4.44 -22.12 1.01
C LYS A 371 -4.08 -22.40 -0.44
N ASN A 372 -2.81 -22.64 -0.71
CA ASN A 372 -2.28 -22.85 -2.05
C ASN A 372 -1.16 -23.90 -2.01
N SER A 373 -0.92 -24.57 -3.15
CA SER A 373 0.07 -25.63 -3.27
C SER A 373 1.48 -25.15 -2.98
N ARG A 374 1.82 -23.90 -3.33
CA ARG A 374 3.15 -23.32 -3.11
C ARG A 374 3.51 -23.25 -1.63
N ASP A 375 2.60 -22.80 -0.78
CA ASP A 375 2.79 -22.75 0.67
C ASP A 375 2.85 -24.16 1.26
N GLU A 376 2.00 -25.08 0.78
CA GLU A 376 2.01 -26.48 1.20
C GLU A 376 3.36 -27.16 0.91
N GLU A 377 3.86 -27.04 -0.32
CA GLU A 377 5.16 -27.57 -0.76
C GLU A 377 6.33 -26.94 0.02
N ARG A 378 6.25 -25.64 0.30
CA ARG A 378 7.21 -24.92 1.12
C ARG A 378 7.28 -25.48 2.53
N TYR A 379 6.13 -25.71 3.16
CA TYR A 379 6.09 -26.28 4.51
C TYR A 379 6.51 -27.75 4.52
N GLN A 380 6.13 -28.53 3.50
CA GLN A 380 6.58 -29.91 3.35
C GLN A 380 8.11 -30.02 3.22
N SER A 381 8.73 -29.13 2.45
CA SER A 381 10.18 -29.10 2.28
C SER A 381 10.89 -28.79 3.61
N LYS A 382 10.29 -27.97 4.47
CA LYS A 382 10.81 -27.67 5.82
C LYS A 382 10.64 -28.83 6.78
N LEU A 383 9.51 -29.54 6.71
CA LEU A 383 9.29 -30.79 7.47
C LEU A 383 10.34 -31.84 7.08
N ASN A 384 10.54 -32.07 5.78
CA ASN A 384 11.54 -33.01 5.28
C ASN A 384 12.95 -32.66 5.77
N PHE A 385 13.30 -31.37 5.80
CA PHE A 385 14.56 -30.91 6.37
C PHE A 385 14.71 -31.25 7.85
N LEU A 386 13.67 -31.02 8.66
CA LEU A 386 13.72 -31.36 10.09
C LEU A 386 13.88 -32.86 10.34
N THR A 387 13.24 -33.71 9.52
CA THR A 387 13.40 -35.17 9.62
C THR A 387 14.82 -35.64 9.26
N SER A 388 15.61 -34.80 8.58
CA SER A 388 16.98 -35.10 8.19
C SER A 388 18.07 -34.59 9.15
N LEU A 389 17.68 -33.82 10.18
CA LEU A 389 18.55 -33.38 11.27
C LEU A 389 18.69 -34.50 12.31
#